data_AF-A0A836VCI8-F1
#
_entry.id   AF-A0A836VCI8-F1
#
_cell.length_a   1.000
_cell.length_b   1.000
_cell.length_c   1.000
_cell.angle_alpha   90.00
_cell.angle_beta   90.00
_cell.angle_gamma   90.00
#
_symmetry.space_group_name_H-M   'P 1'
#
loop_
_entity.id
_entity.type
_entity.pdbx_description
1 polymer ?
#
loop_
_entity_poly.entity_id
_entity_poly.type
_entity_poly.pdbx_seq_one_letter_code
_entity_poly.pdbx_strand_id
1 'polypeptide(L)'
;MAAKADFDLAMQVLERKDARARIELEMTRKVAAQTPILVESAKVREIKVLKRYSAGLTNMVSLADAEKALAEAEVENALAQIEVWRSILHLGYVQGDLGPFLQLVDIVSGNSKDNQG
;
A
#
# COMPACT_ATOMS: atom_id res chain seq x y z
N MET A 1 22.96 -26.07 29.83
CA MET A 1 23.66 -25.46 28.68
C MET A 1 22.80 -25.49 27.40
N ALA A 2 22.16 -26.62 27.05
CA ALA A 2 21.25 -26.71 25.88
C ALA A 2 20.10 -25.68 25.88
N ALA A 3 19.36 -25.56 26.99
CA ALA A 3 18.23 -24.62 27.10
C ALA A 3 18.61 -23.14 26.91
N LYS A 4 19.87 -22.75 27.19
CA LYS A 4 20.34 -21.38 26.97
C LYS A 4 20.61 -21.14 25.47
N ALA A 5 21.24 -22.09 24.80
CA ALA A 5 21.51 -22.00 23.37
C ALA A 5 20.22 -21.98 22.54
N ASP A 6 19.21 -22.77 22.93
CA ASP A 6 17.89 -22.77 22.28
C ASP A 6 17.17 -21.43 22.45
N PHE A 7 17.26 -20.83 23.64
CA PHE A 7 16.70 -19.51 23.93
C PHE A 7 17.40 -18.40 23.11
N ASP A 8 18.73 -18.40 23.09
CA ASP A 8 19.52 -17.43 22.31
C ASP A 8 19.20 -17.53 20.81
N LEU A 9 19.00 -18.75 20.30
CA LEU A 9 18.56 -18.96 18.92
C LEU A 9 17.14 -18.42 18.68
N ALA A 10 16.20 -18.70 19.59
CA ALA A 10 14.83 -18.20 19.47
C ALA A 10 14.78 -16.66 19.44
N MET A 11 15.59 -15.99 20.27
CA MET A 11 15.72 -14.54 20.29
C MET A 11 16.26 -13.99 18.96
N GLN A 12 17.34 -14.57 18.43
CA GLN A 12 17.89 -14.15 17.13
C GLN A 12 16.90 -14.36 15.97
N VAL A 13 16.07 -15.40 16.03
CA VAL A 13 15.02 -15.63 15.02
C VAL A 13 13.96 -14.54 15.12
N LEU A 14 13.55 -14.17 16.33
CA LEU A 14 12.55 -13.13 16.54
C LEU A 14 13.04 -11.75 16.10
N GLU A 15 14.27 -11.37 16.46
CA GLU A 15 14.90 -10.11 16.03
C GLU A 15 14.97 -10.00 14.50
N ARG A 16 15.36 -11.08 13.82
CA ARG A 16 15.40 -11.11 12.36
C ARG A 16 14.01 -10.97 11.73
N LYS A 17 12.99 -11.58 12.33
CA LYS A 17 11.60 -11.46 11.86
C LYS A 17 11.11 -10.02 12.03
N ASP A 18 11.36 -9.38 13.17
CA ASP A 18 10.95 -7.99 13.41
C ASP A 18 11.64 -7.03 12.44
N ALA A 19 12.96 -7.16 12.28
CA ALA A 19 13.73 -6.34 11.34
C ALA A 19 13.19 -6.48 9.90
N ARG A 20 12.88 -7.72 9.47
CA ARG A 20 12.31 -7.98 8.14
C ARG A 20 10.93 -7.34 7.97
N ALA A 21 10.04 -7.45 8.97
CA ALA A 21 8.71 -6.87 8.91
C ALA A 21 8.75 -5.33 8.86
N ARG A 22 9.70 -4.69 9.55
CA ARG A 22 9.92 -3.23 9.45
C ARG A 22 10.37 -2.80 8.07
N ILE A 23 11.31 -3.54 7.47
CA ILE A 23 11.76 -3.28 6.09
C ILE A 23 10.61 -3.44 5.11
N GLU A 24 9.79 -4.48 5.25
CA GLU A 24 8.61 -4.70 4.40
C GLU A 24 7.60 -3.54 4.50
N LEU A 25 7.32 -3.05 5.71
CA LEU A 25 6.48 -1.86 5.91
C LEU A 25 7.07 -0.61 5.25
N GLU A 26 8.37 -0.38 5.38
CA GLU A 26 9.03 0.77 4.74
C GLU A 26 8.94 0.68 3.21
N MET A 27 9.20 -0.50 2.65
CA MET A 27 9.18 -0.72 1.20
C MET A 27 7.77 -0.54 0.63
N THR A 28 6.76 -1.16 1.26
CA THR A 28 5.36 -1.02 0.84
C THR A 28 4.89 0.44 0.90
N ARG A 29 5.30 1.21 1.93
CA ARG A 29 5.02 2.65 2.00
C ARG A 29 5.68 3.45 0.88
N LYS A 30 6.93 3.14 0.52
CA LYS A 30 7.63 3.81 -0.59
C LYS A 30 6.92 3.57 -1.92
N VAL A 31 6.49 2.33 -2.18
CA VAL A 31 5.72 1.98 -3.39
C VAL A 31 4.38 2.71 -3.40
N ALA A 32 3.63 2.65 -2.30
CA ALA A 32 2.32 3.32 -2.18
C ALA A 32 2.38 4.85 -2.26
N ALA A 33 3.54 5.47 -1.99
CA ALA A 33 3.75 6.90 -2.20
C ALA A 33 3.97 7.28 -3.67
N GLN A 34 4.40 6.34 -4.51
CA GLN A 34 4.67 6.57 -5.93
C GLN A 34 3.44 6.32 -6.81
N THR A 35 2.57 5.38 -6.44
CA THR A 35 1.40 5.02 -7.24
C THR A 35 0.38 6.15 -7.48
N PRO A 36 0.15 7.12 -6.57
CA PRO A 36 -0.73 8.26 -6.88
C PRO A 36 -0.16 9.15 -7.99
N ILE A 37 1.17 9.26 -8.09
CA ILE A 37 1.84 10.02 -9.15
C ILE A 37 1.63 9.32 -10.50
N LEU A 38 1.66 7.98 -10.50
CA LEU A 38 1.35 7.18 -11.69
C LEU A 38 -0.09 7.41 -12.17
N VAL A 39 -1.06 7.38 -11.25
CA VAL A 39 -2.48 7.67 -11.56
C VAL A 39 -2.63 9.08 -12.16
N GLU A 40 -2.03 10.09 -11.55
CA GLU A 40 -2.12 11.46 -12.05
C GLU A 40 -1.49 11.60 -13.44
N SER A 41 -0.34 10.95 -13.68
CA SER A 41 0.30 10.91 -14.99
C SER A 41 -0.58 10.25 -16.06
N ALA A 42 -1.19 9.10 -15.73
CA ALA A 42 -2.10 8.39 -16.61
C ALA A 42 -3.36 9.21 -16.93
N LYS A 43 -3.89 9.93 -15.93
CA LYS A 43 -5.04 10.83 -16.09
C LYS A 43 -4.72 12.01 -16.99
N VAL A 44 -3.58 12.66 -16.81
CA VAL A 44 -3.12 13.73 -17.70
C VAL A 44 -2.96 13.23 -19.14
N ARG A 45 -2.48 11.99 -19.33
CA ARG A 45 -2.36 11.36 -20.65
C ARG A 45 -3.73 11.14 -21.28
N GLU A 46 -4.68 10.55 -20.55
CA GLU A 46 -6.06 10.33 -21.02
C GLU A 46 -6.69 11.65 -21.48
N ILE A 47 -6.64 12.70 -20.66
CA ILE A 47 -7.20 14.02 -21.00
C ILE A 47 -6.61 14.57 -22.32
N LYS A 48 -5.30 14.40 -22.53
CA LYS A 48 -4.63 14.85 -23.76
C LYS A 48 -5.12 14.07 -24.98
N VAL A 49 -5.31 12.76 -24.85
CA VAL A 49 -5.79 11.90 -25.93
C VAL A 49 -7.27 12.19 -26.23
N LEU A 50 -8.10 12.36 -25.21
CA LEU A 50 -9.51 12.74 -25.33
C LEU A 50 -9.67 14.06 -26.10
N LYS A 51 -8.84 15.07 -25.78
CA LYS A 51 -8.84 16.35 -26.50
C LYS A 51 -8.45 16.17 -27.97
N ARG A 52 -7.43 15.35 -28.27
CA ARG A 52 -7.04 15.04 -29.66
C ARG A 52 -8.14 14.27 -30.39
N TYR A 53 -8.82 13.34 -29.73
CA TYR A 53 -9.90 12.54 -30.30
C TYR A 53 -11.09 13.42 -30.66
N SER A 54 -11.48 14.30 -29.74
CA SER A 54 -12.56 15.28 -29.94
C SER A 54 -12.28 16.25 -31.09
N ALA A 55 -11.01 16.53 -31.37
CA ALA A 55 -10.57 17.35 -32.51
C ALA A 55 -10.34 16.54 -33.80
N GLY A 56 -10.60 15.23 -33.82
CA GLY A 56 -10.34 14.34 -34.97
C GLY A 56 -8.86 14.10 -35.26
N LEU A 57 -7.96 14.43 -34.34
CA LEU A 57 -6.50 14.29 -34.47
C LEU A 57 -5.97 12.94 -33.98
N THR A 58 -6.83 12.04 -33.52
CA THR A 58 -6.49 10.66 -33.15
C THR A 58 -7.73 9.76 -33.27
N ASN A 59 -7.55 8.45 -33.09
CA ASN A 59 -8.61 7.45 -33.26
C ASN A 59 -9.15 6.94 -31.91
N MET A 60 -10.31 6.28 -31.95
CA MET A 60 -10.98 5.73 -30.76
C MET A 60 -10.14 4.66 -30.04
N VAL A 61 -9.34 3.88 -30.78
CA VAL A 61 -8.45 2.86 -30.19
C VAL A 61 -7.42 3.52 -29.28
N SER A 62 -6.84 4.65 -29.70
CA SER A 62 -5.87 5.41 -28.90
C SER A 62 -6.48 5.96 -27.61
N LEU A 63 -7.75 6.37 -27.65
CA LEU A 63 -8.50 6.78 -26.45
C LEU A 63 -8.73 5.60 -25.51
N ALA A 64 -9.22 4.48 -26.04
CA ALA A 64 -9.45 3.27 -25.26
C ALA A 64 -8.15 2.75 -24.59
N ASP A 65 -7.01 2.82 -25.29
CA ASP A 65 -5.71 2.47 -24.71
C ASP A 65 -5.30 3.40 -23.56
N ALA A 66 -5.62 4.69 -23.65
CA ALA A 66 -5.33 5.66 -22.60
C ALA A 66 -6.25 5.47 -21.38
N GLU A 67 -7.54 5.21 -21.59
CA GLU A 67 -8.51 4.88 -20.55
C GLU A 67 -8.12 3.58 -19.83
N LYS A 68 -7.73 2.54 -20.59
CA LYS A 68 -7.23 1.29 -20.01
C LYS A 68 -5.99 1.52 -19.14
N ALA A 69 -5.02 2.31 -19.62
CA ALA A 69 -3.83 2.61 -18.85
C ALA A 69 -4.13 3.39 -17.56
N LEU A 70 -5.13 4.27 -17.56
CA LEU A 70 -5.60 4.94 -16.35
C LEU A 70 -6.22 3.95 -15.37
N ALA A 71 -7.09 3.05 -15.84
CA ALA A 71 -7.70 2.03 -14.99
C ALA A 71 -6.65 1.09 -14.37
N GLU A 72 -5.64 0.68 -15.14
CA GLU A 72 -4.52 -0.12 -14.64
C GLU A 72 -3.74 0.61 -13.53
N ALA A 73 -3.46 1.90 -13.71
CA ALA A 73 -2.78 2.71 -12.69
C ALA A 73 -3.61 2.87 -11.41
N GLU A 74 -4.94 3.04 -11.54
CA GLU A 74 -5.85 3.12 -10.39
C GLU A 74 -5.88 1.80 -9.59
N VAL A 75 -5.91 0.67 -10.30
CA VAL A 75 -5.82 -0.66 -9.69
C VAL A 75 -4.48 -0.86 -8.98
N GLU A 76 -3.37 -0.51 -9.62
CA GLU A 76 -2.04 -0.60 -9.02
C GLU A 76 -1.93 0.26 -7.75
N ASN A 77 -2.51 1.46 -7.77
CA ASN A 77 -2.57 2.31 -6.58
C ASN A 77 -3.40 1.67 -5.46
N ALA A 78 -4.59 1.13 -5.77
CA ALA A 78 -5.42 0.47 -4.77
C ALA A 78 -4.70 -0.72 -4.13
N LEU A 79 -4.03 -1.55 -4.95
CA LEU A 79 -3.23 -2.67 -4.48
C LEU A 79 -2.08 -2.20 -3.58
N ALA A 80 -1.34 -1.16 -3.98
CA ALA A 80 -0.25 -0.63 -3.18
C ALA A 80 -0.72 -0.10 -1.81
N GLN A 81 -1.90 0.52 -1.74
CA GLN A 81 -2.48 0.91 -0.45
C GLN A 81 -2.81 -0.31 0.41
N ILE A 82 -3.43 -1.35 -0.15
CA ILE A 82 -3.74 -2.60 0.57
C ILE A 82 -2.47 -3.27 1.12
N GLU A 83 -1.38 -3.24 0.35
CA GLU A 83 -0.08 -3.77 0.76
C GLU A 83 0.48 -3.07 2.00
N VAL A 84 0.27 -1.76 2.15
CA VAL A 84 0.66 -1.03 3.36
C VAL A 84 -0.13 -1.52 4.57
N TRP A 85 -1.44 -1.74 4.43
CA TRP A 85 -2.25 -2.29 5.51
C TRP A 85 -1.80 -3.70 5.91
N ARG A 86 -1.49 -4.54 4.93
CA ARG A 86 -0.99 -5.89 5.16
C ARG A 86 0.36 -5.89 5.88
N SER A 87 1.28 -5.00 5.52
CA SER A 87 2.59 -4.92 6.16
C SER A 87 2.51 -4.37 7.60
N ILE A 88 1.58 -3.45 7.89
CA ILE A 88 1.29 -3.01 9.27
C ILE A 88 0.77 -4.18 10.11
N LEU A 89 -0.17 -4.96 9.58
CA LEU A 89 -0.70 -6.15 10.27
C LEU A 89 0.41 -7.19 10.50
N HIS A 90 1.27 -7.43 9.50
CA HIS A 90 2.37 -8.37 9.61
C HIS A 90 3.36 -7.96 10.71
N LEU A 91 3.69 -6.67 10.81
CA LEU A 91 4.55 -6.14 11.87
C LEU A 91 3.96 -6.39 13.26
N GLY A 92 2.67 -6.10 13.45
CA GLY A 92 1.98 -6.37 14.72
C GLY A 92 1.95 -7.86 15.06
N TYR A 93 1.74 -8.73 14.07
CA TYR A 93 1.79 -10.18 14.26
C TYR A 93 3.18 -10.67 14.71
N VAL A 94 4.26 -10.16 14.12
CA VAL A 94 5.64 -10.52 14.49
C VAL A 94 6.00 -10.03 15.90
N GLN A 95 5.52 -8.85 16.29
CA GLN A 95 5.75 -8.27 17.60
C GLN A 95 4.87 -8.89 18.70
N GLY A 96 3.82 -9.61 18.31
CA GLY A 96 2.83 -10.15 19.25
C GLY A 96 1.87 -9.08 19.80
N ASP A 97 1.85 -7.88 19.21
CA ASP A 97 0.96 -6.79 19.58
C ASP A 97 0.20 -6.29 18.34
N LEU A 98 -1.08 -6.63 18.26
CA LEU A 98 -1.99 -6.16 17.21
C LEU A 98 -2.65 -4.82 17.56
N GLY A 99 -2.44 -4.29 18.77
CA GLY A 99 -3.00 -3.04 19.24
C GLY A 99 -2.80 -1.87 18.26
N PRO A 100 -1.58 -1.63 17.75
CA PRO A 100 -1.35 -0.57 16.76
C PRO A 100 -2.18 -0.71 15.47
N PHE A 101 -2.39 -1.93 14.99
CA PHE A 101 -3.20 -2.18 13.80
C PHE A 101 -4.69 -1.94 14.09
N LEU A 102 -5.19 -2.44 15.22
CA LEU A 102 -6.60 -2.29 15.61
C LEU A 102 -6.97 -0.83 15.85
N GLN A 103 -6.09 -0.05 16.51
CA GLN A 103 -6.27 1.40 16.66
C GLN A 103 -6.42 2.10 15.30
N LEU A 104 -5.62 1.68 14.32
CA LEU A 104 -5.65 2.25 12.98
C LEU A 104 -6.97 1.91 12.27
N VAL A 105 -7.49 0.69 12.44
CA VAL A 105 -8.82 0.27 11.96
C VAL A 105 -9.94 1.05 12.66
N ASP A 106 -9.85 1.28 13.96
CA ASP A 106 -10.84 2.06 14.72
C ASP A 106 -10.90 3.51 14.24
N ILE A 107 -9.75 4.13 13.98
CA ILE A 107 -9.65 5.48 13.42
C ILE A 107 -10.34 5.55 12.05
N VAL A 108 -10.04 4.61 11.15
CA VAL A 108 -10.61 4.62 9.80
C VAL A 108 -12.09 4.26 9.76
N SER A 109 -12.56 3.44 10.70
CA SER A 109 -13.99 3.10 10.84
C SER A 109 -14.83 4.16 11.55
N GLY A 110 -14.20 5.23 12.07
CA GLY A 110 -14.91 6.29 12.81
C GLY A 110 -15.34 5.89 14.22
N ASN A 111 -14.79 4.80 14.76
CA ASN A 111 -15.07 4.28 16.10
C ASN A 111 -14.11 4.84 17.17
N SER A 112 -13.28 5.84 16.84
CA SER A 112 -12.37 6.43 17.81
C SER A 112 -13.16 7.03 18.98
N LYS A 113 -12.67 6.79 20.20
CA LYS A 113 -13.32 7.18 21.48
C LYS A 113 -13.46 8.70 21.70
N ASP A 114 -13.27 9.51 20.66
CA ASP A 114 -13.44 10.97 20.67
C ASP A 114 -14.86 11.40 20.25
N ASN A 115 -15.77 10.47 19.91
CA ASN A 115 -17.19 10.77 19.65
C ASN A 115 -18.08 10.71 20.91
N GLN A 116 -17.50 10.89 22.10
CA GLN A 116 -18.24 11.17 23.34
C GLN A 116 -17.58 12.34 24.10
N GLY A 117 -17.93 13.55 23.68
CA GLY A 117 -17.63 14.82 24.35
C GLY A 117 -18.54 15.91 23.83
#